data_AF-A0A1I7SPF7-F1
#
_entry.id   AF-A0A1I7SPF7-F1
#
_cell.length_a   1.000
_cell.length_b   1.000
_cell.length_c   1.000
_cell.angle_alpha   90.00
_cell.angle_beta   90.00
_cell.angle_gamma   90.00
#
_symmetry.space_group_name_H-M   'P 1'
#
loop_
_entity.id
_entity.type
_entity.pdbx_description
1 polymer ?
#
loop_
_entity_poly.entity_id
_entity_poly.type
_entity_poly.pdbx_seq_one_letter_code
_entity_poly.pdbx_strand_id
1 'polypeptide(L)'
;CVDGQKTRCKLTVDLASPTQLVLPLNQFSDDLILLEMDSVRIKNEFLLGSQTKELEEHAIETLHGDDDYDCLLDKMSLICEKLRVFAGKRLDAFTNRPVEKKHRRIGQEVFEDFCLEIQDENILNRPFDLNIEVFKNLSSFISHNCKWKLRSSWRNFIFLMHFILF
;
A
#
# COMPACT_ATOMS: atom_id res chain seq x y z
N CYS A 1 15.75 -3.17 -19.38
CA CYS A 1 17.06 -3.42 -18.76
C CYS A 1 17.75 -4.54 -19.51
N VAL A 2 18.99 -4.28 -19.95
CA VAL A 2 19.89 -5.26 -20.54
C VAL A 2 20.78 -5.77 -19.40
N ASP A 3 20.90 -7.09 -19.27
CA ASP A 3 21.86 -7.84 -18.45
C ASP A 3 21.96 -7.51 -16.95
N GLY A 4 21.17 -8.22 -16.13
CA GLY A 4 21.56 -8.70 -14.79
C GLY A 4 21.88 -7.68 -13.69
N GLN A 5 21.96 -6.39 -13.99
CA GLN A 5 22.16 -5.34 -12.98
C GLN A 5 20.83 -5.01 -12.31
N LYS A 6 20.72 -5.29 -11.01
CA LYS A 6 19.67 -4.73 -10.15
C LYS A 6 19.87 -3.23 -10.06
N THR A 7 19.27 -2.49 -10.98
CA THR A 7 19.28 -1.03 -10.98
C THR A 7 18.33 -0.54 -9.89
N ARG A 8 18.81 0.37 -9.06
CA ARG A 8 17.97 1.06 -8.07
C ARG A 8 17.14 2.11 -8.81
N CYS A 9 15.83 2.08 -8.61
CA CYS A 9 14.92 3.02 -9.24
C CYS A 9 14.46 4.06 -8.22
N LYS A 10 14.52 5.34 -8.62
CA LYS A 10 13.84 6.41 -7.90
C LYS A 10 12.45 6.59 -8.49
N LEU A 11 11.44 6.43 -7.66
CA LEU A 11 10.03 6.61 -7.91
C LEU A 11 9.58 7.92 -7.29
N THR A 12 8.91 8.74 -8.09
CA THR A 12 8.16 9.91 -7.61
C THR A 12 6.91 10.01 -8.46
N VAL A 13 5.78 9.72 -7.83
CA VAL A 13 4.45 9.75 -8.41
C VAL A 13 3.65 10.75 -7.59
N ASP A 14 3.09 11.74 -8.29
CA ASP A 14 2.22 12.75 -7.70
C ASP A 14 0.98 12.86 -8.56
N LEU A 15 -0.13 12.34 -8.04
CA LEU A 15 -1.44 12.37 -8.69
C LEU A 15 -2.34 13.29 -7.88
N ALA A 16 -2.48 14.52 -8.34
CA ALA A 16 -3.36 15.55 -7.76
C ALA A 16 -4.82 15.41 -8.25
N SER A 17 -5.26 14.20 -8.57
CA SER A 17 -6.58 13.91 -9.13
C SER A 17 -7.27 12.77 -8.38
N PRO A 18 -8.62 12.77 -8.33
CA PRO A 18 -9.38 11.66 -7.76
C PRO A 18 -8.91 10.32 -8.32
N THR A 19 -8.49 9.44 -7.42
CA THR A 19 -7.84 8.17 -7.75
C THR A 19 -8.59 7.04 -7.06
N GLN A 20 -8.83 5.96 -7.81
CA GLN A 20 -9.43 4.74 -7.31
C GLN A 20 -8.42 3.60 -7.42
N LEU A 21 -8.17 2.91 -6.31
CA LEU A 21 -7.36 1.70 -6.29
C LEU A 21 -8.23 0.51 -5.89
N VAL A 22 -8.23 -0.52 -6.70
CA VAL A 22 -8.99 -1.76 -6.48
C VAL A 22 -8.01 -2.84 -6.04
N LEU A 23 -8.25 -3.41 -4.86
CA LEU A 23 -7.42 -4.45 -4.27
C LEU A 23 -8.23 -5.73 -4.08
N PRO A 24 -8.01 -6.78 -4.88
CA PRO A 24 -8.63 -8.07 -4.61
C PRO A 24 -8.10 -8.62 -3.27
N LEU A 25 -8.99 -9.17 -2.43
CA LEU A 25 -8.58 -9.72 -1.13
C LEU A 25 -7.76 -11.00 -1.26
N ASN A 26 -7.96 -11.75 -2.34
CA ASN A 26 -7.10 -12.83 -2.78
C ASN A 26 -7.41 -13.16 -4.25
N GLN A 27 -6.52 -13.92 -4.90
CA GLN A 27 -6.63 -14.25 -6.33
C GLN A 27 -7.81 -15.17 -6.70
N PHE A 28 -8.47 -15.78 -5.72
CA PHE A 28 -9.57 -16.73 -5.93
C PHE A 28 -10.91 -16.24 -5.39
N SER A 29 -10.96 -15.02 -4.86
CA SER A 29 -12.16 -14.42 -4.30
C SER A 29 -12.58 -13.24 -5.15
N ASP A 30 -13.89 -13.12 -5.31
CA ASP A 30 -14.48 -11.92 -5.90
C ASP A 30 -14.55 -10.78 -4.88
N ASP A 31 -14.30 -11.02 -3.59
CA ASP A 31 -14.26 -9.98 -2.57
C ASP A 31 -13.03 -9.06 -2.76
N LEU A 32 -13.27 -7.75 -2.65
CA LEU A 32 -12.25 -6.73 -2.87
C LEU A 32 -12.41 -5.56 -1.89
N ILE A 33 -11.35 -4.76 -1.81
CA ILE A 33 -11.34 -3.46 -1.16
C ILE A 33 -11.15 -2.39 -2.25
N LEU A 34 -12.04 -1.40 -2.25
CA LEU A 34 -11.89 -0.19 -3.05
C LEU A 34 -11.38 0.93 -2.16
N LEU A 35 -10.31 1.58 -2.61
CA LEU A 35 -9.76 2.78 -2.01
C LEU A 35 -10.05 3.96 -2.94
N GLU A 36 -10.78 4.96 -2.44
CA GLU A 36 -10.98 6.22 -3.15
C GLU A 36 -10.23 7.33 -2.42
N MET A 37 -9.44 8.12 -3.16
CA MET A 37 -8.64 9.22 -2.60
C MET A 37 -8.70 10.43 -3.53
N ASP A 38 -8.59 11.63 -2.95
CA ASP A 38 -8.60 12.88 -3.73
C ASP A 38 -7.25 13.14 -4.39
N SER A 39 -6.17 12.70 -3.74
CA SER A 39 -4.81 12.74 -4.26
C SER A 39 -3.98 11.59 -3.69
N VAL A 40 -2.95 11.18 -4.44
CA VAL A 40 -1.95 10.22 -3.97
C VAL A 40 -0.55 10.67 -4.35
N ARG A 41 0.35 10.62 -3.38
CA ARG A 41 1.77 10.90 -3.56
C ARG A 41 2.57 9.70 -3.09
N ILE A 42 3.38 9.16 -3.99
CA ILE A 42 4.31 8.06 -3.72
C ILE A 42 5.69 8.55 -4.06
N LYS A 43 6.62 8.50 -3.11
CA LYS A 43 8.02 8.75 -3.38
C LYS A 43 8.87 7.73 -2.67
N ASN A 44 10.05 7.47 -3.21
CA ASN A 44 11.09 6.83 -2.43
C ASN A 44 12.37 7.63 -2.39
N GLU A 45 13.10 7.44 -1.32
CA GLU A 45 14.38 8.06 -1.03
C GLU A 45 15.33 6.99 -0.49
N PHE A 46 16.57 7.01 -0.97
CA PHE A 46 17.61 6.14 -0.44
C PHE A 46 18.34 6.87 0.67
N LEU A 47 18.25 6.32 1.88
CA LEU A 47 18.79 6.93 3.08
C LEU A 47 19.65 5.90 3.82
N LEU A 48 20.65 6.38 4.53
CA LEU A 48 21.34 5.53 5.49
C LEU A 48 20.49 5.36 6.76
N GLY A 49 20.66 4.24 7.45
CA GLY A 49 19.97 3.94 8.70
C GLY A 49 20.21 5.02 9.74
N SER A 50 21.45 5.50 9.86
CA SER A 50 21.84 6.60 10.76
C SER A 50 21.16 7.94 10.43
N GLN A 51 20.64 8.10 9.22
CA GLN A 51 19.98 9.33 8.77
C GLN A 51 18.46 9.31 8.99
N THR A 52 17.93 8.20 9.54
CA THR A 52 16.49 7.95 9.66
C THR A 52 16.05 7.98 11.12
N LYS A 53 15.54 9.15 11.57
CA LYS A 53 15.09 9.35 12.96
C LYS A 53 13.93 8.43 13.34
N GLU A 54 13.06 8.12 12.39
CA GLU A 54 11.87 7.28 12.60
C GLU A 54 12.24 5.84 12.97
N LEU A 55 13.42 5.36 12.57
CA LEU A 55 13.92 4.06 13.00
C LEU A 55 14.42 4.09 14.44
N GLU A 56 15.06 5.18 14.87
CA GLU A 56 15.47 5.36 16.27
C GLU A 56 14.24 5.43 17.20
N GLU A 57 13.18 6.11 16.77
CA GLU A 57 11.96 6.33 17.56
C GLU A 57 11.02 5.11 17.62
N HIS A 58 11.10 4.19 16.65
CA HIS A 58 10.13 3.08 16.51
C HIS A 58 10.74 1.68 16.48
N ALA A 59 12.06 1.53 16.59
CA ALA A 59 12.70 0.23 16.73
C ALA A 59 12.32 -0.45 18.06
N ILE A 60 11.85 -1.69 17.99
CA ILE A 60 11.53 -2.51 19.17
C ILE A 60 12.82 -3.04 19.82
N GLU A 61 13.78 -3.42 18.99
CA GLU A 61 15.10 -3.93 19.37
C GLU A 61 16.09 -3.41 18.33
N THR A 62 17.00 -2.54 18.74
CA THR A 62 18.28 -2.41 18.07
C THR A 62 19.15 -3.53 18.62
N LEU A 63 19.43 -4.57 17.82
CA LEU A 63 20.56 -5.46 18.08
C LEU A 63 21.84 -4.65 17.84
N HIS A 64 22.11 -3.68 18.72
CA HIS A 64 23.39 -2.99 18.82
C HIS A 64 24.37 -3.93 19.51
N GLY A 65 24.82 -4.94 18.78
CA GLY A 65 26.13 -5.53 19.01
C GLY A 65 27.06 -4.91 17.98
N ASP A 66 27.82 -3.88 18.38
CA ASP A 66 29.14 -3.45 17.86
C ASP A 66 29.45 -3.49 16.34
N ASP A 67 28.45 -3.50 15.47
CA ASP A 67 28.66 -3.45 14.03
C ASP A 67 28.58 -1.98 13.58
N ASP A 68 29.73 -1.36 13.29
CA ASP A 68 29.96 -0.02 12.70
C ASP A 68 29.28 0.19 11.31
N TYR A 69 28.30 -0.64 10.96
CA TYR A 69 27.72 -0.71 9.62
C TYR A 69 26.40 0.05 9.54
N ASP A 70 26.45 1.15 8.80
CA ASP A 70 25.28 1.95 8.46
C ASP A 70 24.56 1.36 7.23
N CYS A 71 23.38 0.77 7.45
CA CYS A 71 22.65 0.10 6.39
C CYS A 71 22.02 1.11 5.41
N LEU A 72 22.10 0.82 4.11
CA LEU A 72 21.35 1.53 3.09
C LEU A 72 19.89 1.05 3.07
N LEU A 73 18.99 2.01 3.19
CA LEU A 73 17.55 1.83 3.19
C LEU A 73 16.93 2.47 1.95
N ASP A 74 15.84 1.85 1.50
CA ASP A 74 14.85 2.42 0.61
C ASP A 74 13.64 2.82 1.45
N LYS A 75 13.50 4.12 1.71
CA LYS A 75 12.35 4.71 2.41
C LYS A 75 11.32 5.08 1.36
N MET A 76 10.20 4.38 1.34
CA MET A 76 9.03 4.73 0.53
C MET A 76 8.01 5.46 1.39
N SER A 77 7.59 6.63 0.95
CA SER A 77 6.50 7.41 1.56
C SER A 77 5.29 7.38 0.64
N LEU A 78 4.14 7.01 1.21
CA LEU A 78 2.83 7.04 0.57
C LEU A 78 1.93 7.99 1.36
N ILE A 79 1.40 9.00 0.67
CA ILE A 79 0.46 9.98 1.23
C ILE A 79 -0.81 9.91 0.41
N CYS A 80 -1.92 9.58 1.06
CA CYS A 80 -3.26 9.57 0.47
C CYS A 80 -4.13 10.59 1.20
N GLU A 81 -4.69 11.55 0.46
CA GLU A 81 -5.57 12.57 1.04
C GLU A 81 -7.04 12.18 0.90
N LYS A 82 -7.80 12.36 1.99
CA LYS A 82 -9.22 12.00 2.09
C LYS A 82 -9.53 10.60 1.59
N LEU A 83 -8.69 9.65 1.99
CA LEU A 83 -8.89 8.23 1.71
C LEU A 83 -10.22 7.76 2.30
N ARG A 84 -10.99 7.07 1.47
CA ARG A 84 -12.23 6.37 1.82
C ARG A 84 -12.08 4.91 1.42
N VAL A 85 -12.46 4.02 2.31
CA VAL A 85 -12.30 2.58 2.12
C VAL A 85 -13.65 1.90 2.07
N PHE A 86 -13.87 1.16 1.00
CA PHE A 86 -15.11 0.45 0.75
C PHE A 86 -14.85 -1.04 0.56
N ALA A 87 -15.78 -1.85 1.07
CA ALA A 87 -15.82 -3.27 0.73
C ALA A 87 -16.64 -3.43 -0.55
N GLY A 88 -16.24 -4.39 -1.39
CA GLY A 88 -16.95 -4.67 -2.61
C GLY A 88 -16.76 -6.10 -3.08
N LYS A 89 -17.40 -6.42 -4.20
CA LYS A 89 -17.26 -7.68 -4.91
C LYS A 89 -17.17 -7.46 -6.40
N ARG A 90 -16.40 -8.32 -7.08
CA ARG A 90 -16.46 -8.47 -8.52
C ARG A 90 -17.71 -9.28 -8.89
N LEU A 91 -18.40 -8.86 -9.94
CA LEU A 91 -19.55 -9.55 -10.51
C LEU A 91 -19.35 -9.67 -12.01
N ASP A 92 -19.86 -10.75 -12.61
CA ASP A 92 -19.88 -10.87 -14.07
C ASP A 92 -20.72 -9.74 -14.69
N ALA A 93 -20.27 -9.21 -15.82
CA ALA A 93 -20.89 -8.05 -16.49
C ALA A 93 -22.35 -8.30 -16.88
N PHE A 94 -22.71 -9.56 -17.15
CA PHE A 94 -24.05 -9.99 -17.54
C PHE A 94 -25.01 -10.17 -16.35
N THR A 95 -24.60 -9.80 -15.14
CA THR A 95 -25.43 -9.94 -13.94
C THR A 95 -26.62 -8.98 -13.98
N ASN A 96 -27.79 -9.46 -14.40
CA ASN A 96 -29.08 -8.74 -14.42
C ASN A 96 -29.71 -8.52 -13.03
N ARG A 97 -28.94 -8.69 -11.95
CA ARG A 97 -29.42 -8.45 -10.58
C ARG A 97 -29.62 -6.94 -10.37
N PRO A 98 -30.74 -6.49 -9.80
CA PRO A 98 -30.91 -5.09 -9.41
C PRO A 98 -29.90 -4.70 -8.32
N VAL A 99 -29.36 -3.48 -8.40
CA VAL A 99 -28.45 -2.93 -7.39
C VAL A 99 -29.25 -2.57 -6.14
N GLU A 100 -28.77 -3.01 -4.97
CA GLU A 100 -29.40 -2.70 -3.69
C GLU A 100 -29.23 -1.21 -3.33
N LYS A 101 -30.15 -0.65 -2.54
CA LYS A 101 -30.24 0.81 -2.24
C LYS A 101 -28.98 1.44 -1.62
N LYS A 102 -28.00 0.65 -1.17
CA LYS A 102 -26.74 1.10 -0.53
C LYS A 102 -25.50 0.61 -1.29
N HIS A 103 -25.70 0.13 -2.50
CA HIS A 103 -24.65 -0.41 -3.35
C HIS A 103 -24.56 0.44 -4.62
N ARG A 104 -23.37 0.51 -5.19
CA ARG A 104 -23.15 1.08 -6.52
C ARG A 104 -22.26 0.17 -7.35
N ARG A 105 -22.42 0.24 -8.67
CA ARG A 105 -21.55 -0.46 -9.62
C ARG A 105 -20.58 0.49 -10.27
N ILE A 106 -19.33 0.07 -10.40
CA ILE A 106 -18.28 0.82 -11.09
C ILE A 106 -17.57 -0.06 -12.12
N GLY A 107 -16.94 0.58 -13.10
CA GLY A 107 -16.13 -0.09 -14.12
C GLY A 107 -16.92 -0.77 -15.25
N GLN A 108 -18.24 -0.59 -15.33
CA GLN A 108 -19.08 -1.19 -16.39
C GLN A 108 -18.69 -0.72 -17.80
N GLU A 109 -18.11 0.47 -17.94
CA GLU A 109 -17.62 1.01 -19.21
C GLU A 109 -16.13 0.72 -19.45
N VAL A 110 -15.42 0.21 -18.44
CA VAL A 110 -13.96 0.00 -18.46
C VAL A 110 -13.62 -1.47 -18.62
N PHE A 111 -14.43 -2.36 -18.03
CA PHE A 111 -14.22 -3.80 -18.03
C PHE A 111 -15.34 -4.47 -18.84
N GLU A 112 -14.96 -5.32 -19.81
CA GLU A 112 -15.91 -5.97 -20.71
C GLU A 112 -16.66 -7.13 -20.03
N ASP A 113 -15.96 -7.90 -19.19
CA ASP A 113 -16.47 -9.17 -18.65
C ASP A 113 -16.99 -9.08 -17.22
N PHE A 114 -16.67 -8.01 -16.48
CA PHE A 114 -17.06 -7.86 -15.08
C PHE A 114 -17.35 -6.42 -14.70
N CYS A 115 -18.01 -6.24 -13.56
CA CYS A 115 -18.14 -4.95 -12.90
C CYS A 115 -17.86 -5.12 -11.40
N LEU A 116 -17.61 -4.01 -10.70
CA LEU A 116 -17.41 -4.04 -9.26
C LEU A 116 -18.64 -3.49 -8.58
N GLU A 117 -19.21 -4.24 -7.65
CA GLU A 117 -20.29 -3.79 -6.77
C GLU A 117 -19.72 -3.40 -5.41
N ILE A 118 -19.94 -2.16 -5.00
CA ILE A 118 -19.35 -1.54 -3.82
C ILE A 118 -20.46 -1.21 -2.85
N GLN A 119 -20.24 -1.47 -1.56
CA GLN A 119 -21.14 -1.06 -0.50
C GLN A 119 -20.81 0.37 -0.04
N ASP A 120 -21.71 1.32 -0.30
CA ASP A 120 -21.48 2.75 -0.02
C ASP A 120 -21.49 3.07 1.48
N GLU A 121 -22.28 2.35 2.26
CA GLU A 121 -22.32 2.51 3.72
C GLU A 121 -21.44 1.47 4.41
N ASN A 122 -20.28 1.92 4.89
CA ASN A 122 -19.39 1.12 5.74
C ASN A 122 -18.77 2.03 6.82
N ILE A 123 -18.47 1.51 8.00
CA ILE A 123 -17.72 2.21 9.07
C ILE A 123 -16.37 2.75 8.54
N LEU A 124 -15.81 2.10 7.51
CA LEU A 124 -14.53 2.42 6.88
C LEU A 124 -14.61 3.54 5.81
N ASN A 125 -15.80 4.06 5.48
CA ASN A 125 -15.98 5.05 4.40
C ASN A 125 -15.78 6.50 4.84
N ARG A 126 -15.58 6.78 6.13
CA ARG A 126 -15.31 8.13 6.61
C ARG A 126 -13.96 8.58 6.05
N PRO A 127 -13.85 9.77 5.45
CA PRO A 127 -12.59 10.22 4.86
C PRO A 127 -11.55 10.45 5.96
N PHE A 128 -10.32 9.99 5.72
CA PHE A 128 -9.16 10.28 6.56
C PHE A 128 -7.91 10.42 5.71
N ASP A 129 -6.92 11.16 6.20
CA ASP A 129 -5.62 11.24 5.54
C ASP A 129 -4.75 10.07 6.03
N LEU A 130 -4.10 9.40 5.10
CA LEU A 130 -3.23 8.25 5.37
C LEU A 130 -1.80 8.56 4.94
N ASN A 131 -0.88 8.54 5.91
CA ASN A 131 0.55 8.64 5.67
C ASN A 131 1.20 7.31 6.07
N ILE A 132 1.84 6.64 5.11
CA ILE A 132 2.56 5.39 5.33
C ILE A 132 4.01 5.61 4.96
N GLU A 133 4.90 5.14 5.84
CA GLU A 133 6.31 5.01 5.55
C GLU A 133 6.70 3.54 5.59
N VAL A 134 7.32 3.07 4.50
CA VAL A 134 7.82 1.70 4.36
C VAL A 134 9.32 1.78 4.21
N PHE A 135 10.03 1.02 5.03
CA PHE A 135 11.49 0.92 4.98
C PHE A 135 11.88 -0.46 4.47
N LYS A 136 12.67 -0.50 3.41
CA LYS A 136 13.26 -1.74 2.89
C LYS A 136 14.77 -1.66 3.01
N ASN A 137 15.36 -2.62 3.70
CA ASN A 137 16.81 -2.74 3.76
C ASN A 137 17.34 -3.22 2.39
N LEU A 138 18.18 -2.42 1.76
CA LEU A 138 18.84 -2.74 0.49
C LEU A 138 20.25 -3.32 0.68
N SER A 139 20.72 -3.40 1.92
CA SER A 139 22.02 -3.94 2.29
C SER A 139 21.94 -5.46 2.39
N SER A 140 21.84 -6.13 1.24
CA SER A 140 22.05 -7.59 1.15
C SER A 140 23.53 -7.98 0.99
N PHE A 141 24.45 -7.01 0.98
CA PHE A 141 25.89 -7.25 0.83
C PHE A 141 26.72 -6.94 2.08
N ILE A 142 26.17 -6.18 3.04
CA ILE A 142 26.82 -5.85 4.32
C ILE A 142 25.73 -5.70 5.38
N SER A 143 25.36 -6.79 6.05
CA SER A 143 24.72 -6.87 7.37
C SER A 143 23.82 -8.11 7.41
N HIS A 144 24.25 -9.10 8.20
CA HIS A 144 23.45 -10.27 8.53
C HIS A 144 22.35 -9.98 9.59
N ASN A 145 22.21 -8.74 10.07
CA ASN A 145 21.51 -8.47 11.34
C ASN A 145 20.36 -7.45 11.32
N CYS A 146 20.10 -6.75 10.21
CA CYS A 146 18.97 -5.81 10.17
C CYS A 146 17.63 -6.49 9.82
N LYS A 147 17.16 -7.39 10.70
CA LYS A 147 15.76 -7.85 10.71
C LYS A 147 14.95 -6.89 11.59
N TRP A 148 14.40 -5.84 11.00
CA TRP A 148 13.51 -4.93 11.73
C TRP A 148 12.09 -5.47 11.76
N LYS A 149 11.51 -5.61 12.97
CA LYS A 149 10.10 -5.95 13.17
C LYS A 149 9.33 -4.66 13.42
N LEU A 150 8.65 -4.14 12.39
CA LEU A 150 7.86 -2.92 12.51
C LEU A 150 6.71 -3.12 13.51
N ARG A 151 6.57 -2.19 14.46
CA ARG A 151 5.42 -2.12 15.35
C ARG A 151 4.26 -1.49 14.59
N SER A 152 3.47 -2.31 13.90
CA SER A 152 2.17 -1.89 13.41
C SER A 152 1.19 -1.78 14.58
N SER A 153 1.13 -0.61 15.21
CA SER A 153 0.07 -0.27 16.18
C SER A 153 -1.25 0.05 15.48
N TRP A 154 -1.67 -0.79 14.53
CA TRP A 154 -3.00 -0.77 13.92
C TRP A 154 -3.35 -2.20 13.54
N ARG A 155 -3.86 -2.96 14.52
CA ARG A 155 -4.15 -4.40 14.41
C ARG A 155 -5.13 -4.80 13.30
N ASN A 156 -5.74 -3.84 12.59
CA ASN A 156 -6.75 -4.11 11.56
C ASN A 156 -6.36 -3.71 10.13
N PHE A 157 -5.19 -3.08 9.87
CA PHE A 157 -4.84 -2.56 8.53
C PHE A 157 -3.62 -3.22 7.86
N ILE A 158 -2.88 -4.06 8.60
CA ILE A 158 -1.64 -4.72 8.12
C ILE A 158 -1.89 -5.70 6.97
N PHE A 159 -3.13 -6.19 6.82
CA PHE A 159 -3.46 -7.12 5.74
C PHE A 159 -3.48 -6.48 4.35
N LEU A 160 -3.62 -5.15 4.24
CA LEU A 160 -3.76 -4.50 2.94
C LEU A 160 -2.43 -4.27 2.21
N MET A 161 -1.33 -4.05 2.94
CA MET A 161 -0.02 -3.74 2.33
C MET A 161 0.74 -4.97 1.82
N HIS A 162 0.41 -6.17 2.29
CA HIS A 162 1.01 -7.40 1.74
C HIS A 162 0.54 -7.71 0.31
N PHE A 163 -0.55 -7.10 -0.16
CA PHE A 163 -1.09 -7.32 -1.51
C PHE A 163 -0.58 -6.33 -2.58
N ILE A 164 0.04 -5.22 -2.19
CA ILE A 164 0.52 -4.20 -3.14
C ILE A 164 2.00 -4.43 -3.55
N LEU A 165 2.72 -5.32 -2.86
CA LEU A 165 4.16 -5.54 -3.07
C LEU A 165 4.50 -7.02 -3.29
N PHE A 166 3.78 -7.69 -4.19
CA PHE A 166 4.24 -8.91 -4.86
C PHE A 166 3.95 -8.86 -6.36
#